data_AF-A0A662MNJ5-F1
#
_entry.id   AF-A0A662MNJ5-F1
#
_cell.length_a   1.000
_cell.length_b   1.000
_cell.length_c   1.000
_cell.angle_alpha   90.00
_cell.angle_beta   90.00
_cell.angle_gamma   90.00
#
_symmetry.space_group_name_H-M   'P 1'
#
loop_
_entity.id
_entity.type
_entity.pdbx_description
1 polymer ?
#
loop_
_entity_poly.entity_id
_entity_poly.type
_entity_poly.pdbx_seq_one_letter_code
_entity_poly.pdbx_strand_id
1 'polypeptide(L)'
;MSSPKMSRIAPVVGTPYLFLPQASALVVADLHIGIEAALHLEGVHLPSSTKKKVEDAIKAGKRCGAETLYLLGDVKHTVAGFSPGELKEVLYALERFTEEFDRVYIIPGNHDGGLSDVTLNLDIVYLKAQGVLVGGVTLLHGHAMP
;
A
#
# COMPACT_ATOMS: atom_id res chain seq x y z
N MET A 1 -2.07 -10.08 -36.78
CA MET A 1 -2.56 -9.72 -35.43
C MET A 1 -1.43 -10.02 -34.45
N SER A 2 -0.85 -9.00 -33.81
CA SER A 2 0.18 -9.23 -32.78
C SER A 2 -0.48 -9.90 -31.59
N SER A 3 0.05 -11.04 -31.14
CA SER A 3 -0.28 -11.63 -29.85
C SER A 3 -0.14 -10.56 -28.76
N PRO A 4 -1.04 -10.49 -27.76
CA PRO A 4 -0.84 -9.59 -26.64
C PRO A 4 0.48 -9.96 -25.97
N LYS A 5 1.40 -8.99 -25.84
CA LYS A 5 2.62 -9.19 -25.05
C LYS A 5 2.18 -9.58 -23.65
N MET A 6 2.54 -10.79 -23.18
CA MET A 6 2.23 -11.21 -21.82
C MET A 6 2.78 -10.17 -20.84
N SER A 7 1.89 -9.61 -20.02
CA SER A 7 2.27 -8.78 -18.88
C SER A 7 3.15 -9.60 -17.96
N ARG A 8 4.30 -9.05 -17.55
CA ARG A 8 5.20 -9.75 -16.62
C ARG A 8 4.81 -9.31 -15.22
N ILE A 9 4.54 -10.28 -14.37
CA ILE A 9 4.45 -10.09 -12.92
C ILE A 9 5.65 -10.79 -12.30
N ALA A 10 6.30 -10.15 -11.34
CA ALA A 10 7.47 -10.69 -10.68
C ALA A 10 7.32 -10.59 -9.16
N PRO A 11 7.22 -11.71 -8.42
CA PRO A 11 7.29 -11.65 -6.97
C PRO A 11 8.68 -11.14 -6.55
N VAL A 12 8.70 -10.26 -5.56
CA VAL A 12 9.96 -9.73 -5.02
C VAL A 12 10.47 -10.73 -3.99
N VAL A 13 11.37 -11.62 -4.43
CA VAL A 13 11.84 -12.80 -3.66
C VAL A 13 12.19 -12.46 -2.21
N GLY A 14 11.65 -13.24 -1.27
CA GLY A 14 11.87 -13.07 0.17
C GLY A 14 11.05 -11.95 0.83
N THR A 15 10.09 -11.37 0.11
CA THR A 15 9.19 -10.32 0.62
C THR A 15 7.76 -10.62 0.20
N PRO A 16 6.75 -10.00 0.83
CA PRO A 16 5.35 -10.15 0.42
C PRO A 16 4.94 -9.23 -0.73
N TYR A 17 5.89 -8.64 -1.47
CA TYR A 17 5.60 -7.61 -2.47
C TYR A 17 5.66 -8.14 -3.90
N LEU A 18 4.91 -7.48 -4.79
CA LEU A 18 4.89 -7.77 -6.22
C LEU A 18 5.53 -6.61 -6.99
N PHE A 19 6.34 -6.92 -7.99
CA PHE A 19 6.88 -5.96 -8.93
C PHE A 19 6.24 -6.14 -10.32
N LEU A 20 5.86 -5.01 -10.92
CA LEU A 20 5.34 -4.92 -12.29
C LEU A 20 6.40 -4.22 -13.18
N PRO A 21 7.26 -4.97 -13.88
CA PRO A 21 8.35 -4.40 -14.67
C PRO A 21 7.91 -3.43 -15.76
N GLN A 22 6.74 -3.66 -16.38
CA GLN A 22 6.23 -2.80 -17.44
C GLN A 22 5.81 -1.41 -16.95
N ALA A 23 5.57 -1.26 -15.65
CA ALA A 23 5.12 -0.03 -15.02
C ALA A 23 6.13 0.52 -14.01
N SER A 24 7.32 -0.09 -13.90
CA SER A 24 8.30 0.19 -12.84
C SER A 24 7.64 0.32 -11.46
N ALA A 25 6.71 -0.59 -11.15
CA ALA A 25 5.80 -0.42 -10.02
C ALA A 25 5.94 -1.52 -8.98
N LEU A 26 6.05 -1.13 -7.71
CA LEU A 26 5.91 -2.02 -6.56
C LEU A 26 4.45 -2.01 -6.11
N VAL A 27 3.89 -3.18 -5.85
CA VAL A 27 2.55 -3.37 -5.28
C VAL A 27 2.68 -3.95 -3.89
N VAL A 28 2.05 -3.29 -2.93
CA VAL A 28 2.02 -3.66 -1.51
C VAL A 28 0.56 -3.66 -1.06
N ALA A 29 0.10 -4.73 -0.43
CA ALA A 29 -1.27 -4.87 0.07
C ALA A 29 -1.29 -5.04 1.59
N ASP A 30 -2.42 -4.71 2.22
CA ASP A 30 -2.77 -5.07 3.60
C ASP A 30 -1.71 -4.71 4.65
N LEU A 31 -1.25 -3.45 4.65
CA LEU A 31 -0.25 -2.98 5.63
C LEU A 31 -0.78 -3.03 7.07
N HIS A 32 -2.09 -2.78 7.24
CA HIS A 32 -2.79 -2.71 8.53
C HIS A 32 -1.98 -1.96 9.59
N ILE A 33 -1.56 -0.74 9.27
CA ILE A 33 -0.88 0.13 10.22
C ILE A 33 -1.81 0.38 11.42
N GLY A 34 -1.27 0.21 12.63
CA GLY A 34 -2.02 0.38 13.88
C GLY A 34 -2.66 -0.89 14.46
N ILE A 35 -2.54 -2.06 13.81
CA ILE A 35 -3.10 -3.32 14.31
C ILE A 35 -2.56 -3.72 15.69
N GLU A 36 -1.30 -3.40 15.99
CA GLU A 36 -0.70 -3.72 17.28
C GLU A 36 -1.36 -2.98 18.45
N ALA A 37 -1.91 -1.78 18.21
CA ALA A 37 -2.66 -1.04 19.22
C ALA A 37 -3.99 -1.73 19.53
N ALA A 38 -4.67 -2.30 18.53
CA ALA A 38 -5.89 -3.09 18.73
C ALA A 38 -5.58 -4.38 19.50
N LEU A 39 -4.53 -5.10 19.10
CA LEU A 39 -4.07 -6.31 19.80
C LEU A 39 -3.68 -6.05 21.26
N HIS A 40 -3.10 -4.88 21.55
CA HIS A 40 -2.76 -4.48 22.92
C HIS A 40 -4.01 -4.42 23.82
N LEU A 41 -5.14 -3.95 23.30
CA LEU A 41 -6.40 -3.92 24.06
C LEU A 41 -6.96 -5.33 24.33
N GLU A 42 -6.57 -6.31 23.52
CA GLU A 42 -6.91 -7.73 23.68
C GLU A 42 -5.89 -8.48 24.56
N GLY A 43 -4.92 -7.79 25.16
CA GLY A 43 -3.91 -8.35 26.04
C GLY A 43 -2.66 -8.89 25.32
N VAL A 44 -2.52 -8.61 24.01
CA VAL A 44 -1.35 -8.99 23.22
C VAL A 44 -0.44 -7.78 23.03
N HIS A 45 0.69 -7.78 23.74
CA HIS A 45 1.63 -6.65 23.77
C HIS A 45 2.73 -6.80 22.71
N LEU A 46 2.47 -6.27 21.51
CA LEU A 46 3.47 -6.19 20.42
C LEU A 46 3.95 -4.75 20.21
N PRO A 47 5.24 -4.53 19.92
CA PRO A 47 5.71 -3.23 19.46
C PRO A 47 5.18 -2.94 18.05
N SER A 48 4.98 -1.66 17.72
CA SER A 48 4.60 -1.26 16.36
C SER A 48 5.60 -1.78 15.32
N SER A 49 5.09 -2.42 14.27
CA SER A 49 5.88 -2.89 13.14
C SER A 49 5.93 -1.89 11.98
N THR A 50 5.27 -0.73 12.08
CA THR A 50 5.07 0.22 10.98
C THR A 50 6.39 0.63 10.31
N LYS A 51 7.39 1.07 11.10
CA LYS A 51 8.70 1.46 10.56
C LYS A 51 9.37 0.33 9.79
N LYS A 52 9.29 -0.90 10.31
CA LYS A 52 9.87 -2.07 9.65
C LYS A 52 9.17 -2.34 8.31
N LYS A 53 7.84 -2.35 8.27
CA LYS A 53 7.05 -2.55 7.05
C LYS A 53 7.40 -1.52 5.96
N VAL A 54 7.46 -0.24 6.34
CA VAL A 54 7.82 0.87 5.45
C VAL A 54 9.23 0.69 4.88
N GLU A 55 10.23 0.46 5.73
CA GLU A 55 11.61 0.26 5.30
C GLU A 55 11.80 -0.99 4.43
N ASP A 56 11.10 -2.08 4.75
CA ASP A 56 11.16 -3.30 3.95
C ASP A 56 10.54 -3.09 2.56
N ALA A 57 9.44 -2.33 2.45
CA ALA A 57 8.83 -1.97 1.18
C ALA A 57 9.73 -1.04 0.34
N ILE A 58 10.31 -0.01 0.94
CA ILE A 58 11.26 0.90 0.27
C ILE A 58 12.48 0.13 -0.25
N LYS A 59 13.08 -0.75 0.59
CA LYS A 59 14.21 -1.60 0.17
C LYS A 59 13.84 -2.52 -0.98
N ALA A 60 12.65 -3.11 -0.94
CA ALA A 60 12.14 -3.94 -2.03
C ALA A 60 11.97 -3.14 -3.33
N GLY A 61 11.39 -1.95 -3.25
CA GLY A 61 11.24 -1.02 -4.38
C GLY A 61 12.59 -0.66 -5.00
N LYS A 62 13.56 -0.23 -4.19
CA LYS A 62 14.93 0.07 -4.63
C LYS A 62 15.61 -1.12 -5.30
N ARG A 63 15.46 -2.33 -4.74
CA ARG A 63 16.07 -3.55 -5.27
C ARG A 63 15.55 -3.94 -6.65
N CYS A 64 14.29 -3.64 -6.96
CA CYS A 64 13.70 -3.94 -8.27
C CYS A 64 13.67 -2.74 -9.23
N GLY A 65 14.11 -1.55 -8.79
CA GLY A 65 14.03 -0.33 -9.59
C GLY A 65 12.61 0.18 -9.77
N ALA A 66 11.75 0.02 -8.75
CA ALA A 66 10.42 0.59 -8.78
C ALA A 66 10.45 2.10 -8.52
N GLU A 67 9.78 2.85 -9.39
CA GLU A 67 9.58 4.31 -9.31
C GLU A 67 8.17 4.62 -8.78
N THR A 68 7.21 3.73 -9.01
CA THR A 68 5.82 3.89 -8.58
C THR A 68 5.47 2.89 -7.48
N LEU A 69 4.73 3.33 -6.46
CA LEU A 69 4.13 2.48 -5.44
C LEU A 69 2.61 2.43 -5.63
N TYR A 70 2.06 1.22 -5.62
CA TYR A 70 0.63 0.98 -5.46
C TYR A 70 0.38 0.34 -4.09
N LEU A 71 -0.36 1.03 -3.24
CA LEU A 71 -0.95 0.47 -2.02
C LEU A 71 -2.32 -0.12 -2.38
N LEU A 72 -2.41 -1.43 -2.29
CA LEU A 72 -3.56 -2.22 -2.71
C LEU A 72 -4.41 -2.61 -1.50
N GLY A 73 -5.16 -1.64 -0.99
CA GLY A 73 -6.10 -1.82 0.11
C GLY A 73 -5.49 -1.95 1.51
N ASP A 74 -6.34 -1.72 2.49
CA ASP A 74 -6.14 -1.93 3.92
C ASP A 74 -4.78 -1.42 4.43
N VAL A 75 -4.51 -0.15 4.10
CA VAL A 75 -3.32 0.59 4.54
C VAL A 75 -3.32 0.74 6.06
N LYS A 76 -4.50 1.05 6.64
CA LYS A 76 -4.70 1.18 8.09
C LYS A 76 -5.57 0.05 8.64
N HIS A 77 -5.65 -0.07 9.97
CA HIS A 77 -6.36 -1.15 10.63
C HIS A 77 -7.76 -0.76 11.10
N THR A 78 -7.98 0.44 11.62
CA THR A 78 -9.33 0.88 12.03
C THR A 78 -10.19 1.07 10.78
N VAL A 79 -11.43 0.57 10.74
CA VAL A 79 -12.29 0.70 9.55
C VAL A 79 -12.66 2.16 9.25
N ALA A 80 -13.16 2.88 10.25
CA ALA A 80 -13.60 4.27 10.12
C ALA A 80 -12.85 5.18 11.10
N GLY A 81 -12.31 6.29 10.60
CA GLY A 81 -11.51 7.19 11.40
C GLY A 81 -10.17 6.58 11.80
N PHE A 82 -9.60 7.12 12.88
CA PHE A 82 -8.26 6.78 13.37
C PHE A 82 -8.20 6.88 14.89
N SER A 83 -7.40 6.02 15.52
CA SER A 83 -6.83 6.36 16.83
C SER A 83 -5.71 7.40 16.68
N PRO A 84 -5.40 8.22 17.71
CA PRO A 84 -4.30 9.19 17.60
C PRO A 84 -2.93 8.55 17.29
N GLY A 85 -2.68 7.35 17.82
CA GLY A 85 -1.45 6.59 17.56
C GLY A 85 -1.38 6.08 16.11
N GLU A 86 -2.48 5.48 15.64
CA GLU A 86 -2.59 5.00 14.26
C GLU A 86 -2.45 6.14 13.25
N LEU A 87 -3.11 7.28 13.47
CA LEU A 87 -3.00 8.45 12.59
C LEU A 87 -1.54 8.87 12.43
N LYS A 88 -0.79 8.97 13.53
CA LYS A 88 0.62 9.34 13.51
C LYS A 88 1.46 8.34 12.71
N GLU A 89 1.19 7.05 12.87
CA GLU A 89 1.93 6.00 12.17
C GLU A 89 1.59 5.93 10.67
N VAL A 90 0.33 6.15 10.31
CA VAL A 90 -0.14 6.21 8.92
C VAL A 90 0.49 7.40 8.21
N LEU A 91 0.45 8.59 8.81
CA LEU A 91 1.07 9.79 8.23
C LEU A 91 2.56 9.59 8.02
N TYR A 92 3.27 9.07 9.02
CA TYR A 92 4.69 8.72 8.89
C TYR A 92 4.94 7.76 7.72
N ALA A 93 4.15 6.70 7.59
CA ALA A 93 4.35 5.72 6.52
C ALA A 93 4.12 6.34 5.13
N LEU A 94 3.04 7.10 4.96
CA LEU A 94 2.69 7.71 3.69
C LEU A 94 3.65 8.83 3.29
N GLU A 95 4.09 9.67 4.23
CA GLU A 95 5.15 10.66 4.01
C GLU A 95 6.43 9.98 3.50
N ARG A 96 6.89 8.94 4.20
CA ARG A 96 8.09 8.18 3.80
C ARG A 96 7.95 7.53 2.43
N PHE A 97 6.76 7.06 2.05
CA PHE A 97 6.55 6.54 0.70
C PHE A 97 6.61 7.65 -0.35
N THR A 98 6.00 8.81 -0.11
CA THR A 98 6.06 9.94 -1.05
C THR A 98 7.46 10.55 -1.19
N GLU A 99 8.33 10.36 -0.22
CA GLU A 99 9.74 10.79 -0.29
C GLU A 99 10.63 9.82 -1.11
N GLU A 100 10.23 8.55 -1.23
CA GLU A 100 11.08 7.47 -1.78
C GLU A 100 10.60 6.94 -3.12
N PHE A 101 9.35 7.19 -3.48
CA PHE A 101 8.74 6.82 -4.75
C PHE A 101 8.28 8.08 -5.48
N ASP A 102 8.49 8.14 -6.80
CA ASP A 102 8.08 9.27 -7.64
C ASP A 102 6.56 9.43 -7.69
N ARG A 103 5.83 8.32 -7.51
CA ARG A 103 4.37 8.30 -7.53
C ARG A 103 3.83 7.30 -6.52
N VAL A 104 2.84 7.71 -5.73
CA VAL A 104 2.13 6.84 -4.79
C VAL A 104 0.65 6.83 -5.16
N TYR A 105 0.14 5.63 -5.43
CA TYR A 105 -1.27 5.36 -5.71
C TYR A 105 -1.87 4.53 -4.59
N ILE A 106 -3.09 4.86 -4.17
CA ILE A 106 -3.86 4.06 -3.21
C ILE A 106 -5.13 3.57 -3.88
N ILE A 107 -5.31 2.26 -3.90
CA ILE A 107 -6.59 1.63 -4.21
C ILE A 107 -7.20 1.31 -2.84
N PRO A 108 -8.24 2.03 -2.39
CA PRO A 108 -8.72 1.91 -1.02
C PRO A 108 -9.28 0.51 -0.76
N GLY A 109 -9.03 0.01 0.44
CA GLY A 109 -9.66 -1.18 1.00
C GLY A 109 -10.83 -0.82 1.91
N ASN A 110 -11.45 -1.83 2.52
CA ASN A 110 -12.56 -1.61 3.46
C ASN A 110 -12.08 -0.99 4.78
N HIS A 111 -10.79 -1.07 5.11
CA HIS A 111 -10.24 -0.44 6.30
C HIS A 111 -9.79 1.02 6.08
N ASP A 112 -9.79 1.52 4.85
CA ASP A 112 -9.21 2.83 4.52
C ASP A 112 -10.18 4.02 4.66
N GLY A 113 -11.25 3.86 5.45
CA GLY A 113 -12.24 4.92 5.67
C GLY A 113 -11.63 6.17 6.33
N GLY A 114 -11.74 7.32 5.65
CA GLY A 114 -11.21 8.61 6.10
C GLY A 114 -9.73 8.84 5.76
N LEU A 115 -9.07 7.91 5.04
CA LEU A 115 -7.65 8.03 4.69
C LEU A 115 -7.37 9.24 3.77
N SER A 116 -8.23 9.47 2.77
CA SER A 116 -8.12 10.63 1.87
C SER A 116 -8.19 11.97 2.58
N ASP A 117 -8.94 12.04 3.69
CA ASP A 117 -9.20 13.29 4.40
C ASP A 117 -7.98 13.76 5.21
N VAL A 118 -7.12 12.82 5.61
CA VAL A 118 -5.93 13.11 6.42
C VAL A 118 -4.65 13.24 5.59
N THR A 119 -4.69 12.91 4.30
CA THR A 119 -3.51 12.93 3.40
C THR A 119 -3.57 14.03 2.34
N LEU A 120 -4.40 15.06 2.53
CA LEU A 120 -4.60 16.14 1.53
C LEU A 120 -3.32 16.92 1.20
N ASN A 121 -2.33 16.90 2.08
CA ASN A 121 -1.04 17.58 1.89
C ASN A 121 0.06 16.66 1.33
N LEU A 122 -0.25 15.39 1.04
CA LEU A 122 0.69 14.43 0.48
C LEU A 122 0.41 14.24 -1.01
N ASP A 123 1.46 14.04 -1.80
CA ASP A 123 1.32 13.74 -3.23
C ASP A 123 0.91 12.28 -3.46
N ILE A 124 -0.36 12.01 -3.18
CA ILE A 124 -0.96 10.67 -3.24
C ILE A 124 -2.21 10.72 -4.11
N VAL A 125 -2.30 9.79 -5.05
CA VAL A 125 -3.46 9.67 -5.92
C VAL A 125 -4.33 8.50 -5.48
N TYR A 126 -5.54 8.81 -5.02
CA TYR A 126 -6.55 7.81 -4.71
C TYR A 126 -7.25 7.32 -5.97
N LEU A 127 -7.16 6.02 -6.21
CA LEU A 127 -7.82 5.33 -7.30
C LEU A 127 -9.17 4.77 -6.83
N LYS A 128 -9.95 4.28 -7.79
CA LYS A 128 -11.25 3.68 -7.52
C LYS A 128 -11.10 2.31 -6.86
N ALA A 129 -11.98 1.98 -5.91
CA ALA A 129 -12.01 0.69 -5.20
C ALA A 129 -12.22 -0.52 -6.13
N GLN A 130 -12.85 -0.31 -7.30
CA GLN A 130 -13.04 -1.34 -8.34
C GLN A 130 -11.72 -1.81 -8.97
N GLY A 131 -10.62 -1.09 -8.71
CA GLY A 131 -9.28 -1.42 -9.18
C GLY A 131 -8.85 -0.61 -10.40
N VAL A 132 -7.67 -0.97 -10.92
CA VAL A 132 -6.99 -0.28 -12.02
C VAL A 132 -6.22 -1.27 -12.89
N LEU A 133 -6.20 -1.06 -14.20
CA LEU A 133 -5.37 -1.82 -15.14
C LEU A 133 -4.00 -1.17 -15.28
N VAL A 134 -2.94 -1.87 -14.85
CA VAL A 134 -1.55 -1.40 -14.87
C VAL A 134 -0.70 -2.40 -15.63
N GLY A 135 -0.10 -1.98 -16.75
CA GLY A 135 0.81 -2.84 -17.52
C GLY A 135 0.21 -4.16 -17.99
N GLY A 136 -1.12 -4.24 -18.19
CA GLY A 136 -1.83 -5.46 -18.55
C GLY A 136 -2.17 -6.37 -17.35
N VAL A 137 -2.10 -5.86 -16.12
CA VAL A 137 -2.47 -6.54 -14.87
C VAL A 137 -3.52 -5.70 -14.16
N THR A 138 -4.64 -6.29 -13.76
CA THR A 138 -5.64 -5.59 -12.95
C THR A 138 -5.27 -5.69 -11.48
N LEU A 139 -5.13 -4.54 -10.82
CA LEU A 139 -4.93 -4.43 -9.38
C LEU A 139 -6.26 -4.06 -8.71
N LEU A 140 -6.76 -4.92 -7.83
CA LEU A 140 -7.97 -4.68 -7.03
C LEU A 140 -7.83 -5.30 -5.63
N HIS A 141 -8.37 -4.64 -4.59
CA HIS A 141 -8.42 -5.20 -3.22
C HIS A 141 -9.41 -6.36 -3.12
N GLY A 142 -10.57 -6.22 -3.77
CA GLY A 142 -11.61 -7.25 -3.82
C GLY A 142 -12.81 -7.01 -2.90
N HIS A 143 -12.77 -5.98 -2.04
CA HIS A 143 -13.94 -5.60 -1.22
C HIS A 143 -15.07 -4.93 -2.03
N ALA A 144 -14.76 -4.39 -3.21
CA ALA A 144 -15.71 -3.78 -4.12
C ALA A 144 -15.86 -4.64 -5.38
N MET A 145 -17.09 -4.72 -5.92
CA MET A 145 -17.31 -5.41 -7.20
C MET A 145 -16.62 -4.65 -8.34
N PRO A 146 -15.78 -5.32 -9.17
CA PRO A 146 -15.08 -4.71 -10.30
C PRO A 146 -16.01 -4.16 -11.40
#